data_AF-A0A9E4CPV3-F1
#
_entry.id   AF-A0A9E4CPV3-F1
#
_cell.length_a   1.000
_cell.length_b   1.000
_cell.length_c   1.000
_cell.angle_alpha   90.00
_cell.angle_beta   90.00
_cell.angle_gamma   90.00
#
_symmetry.space_group_name_H-M   'P 1'
#
loop_
_entity.id
_entity.type
_entity.pdbx_description
1 polymer ?
#
loop_
_entity_poly.entity_id
_entity_poly.type
_entity_poly.pdbx_seq_one_letter_code
_entity_poly.pdbx_strand_id
1 'polypeptide(L)'
;MHSFVNRVGSPRLLGTVVIAAWAMYFTMISLSNIFDALKAMDVLGNGFDFASGNWSFMQDTVAIYGTPDWLTGILFAGAIVLEVAVAALCWYALGSRLSDSPVASAASRAAVTSALVVWTAFVFMEEIFIAYGVESTHWMLFVASAISFGLLYLVDRPRELAQAGERGGADEAERRVLDVRRHVLVRHGEEGLREREHAAPHN
;
A
#
# COMPACT_ATOMS: atom_id res chain seq x y z
N MET A 1 -23.14 -17.75 20.08
CA MET A 1 -21.71 -18.15 20.01
C MET A 1 -21.26 -18.59 18.60
N HIS A 2 -22.07 -19.28 17.81
CA HIS A 2 -21.69 -19.68 16.43
C HIS A 2 -21.37 -18.51 15.46
N SER A 3 -21.93 -17.31 15.67
CA SER A 3 -21.67 -16.15 14.81
C SER A 3 -20.34 -15.43 15.05
N PHE A 4 -19.69 -15.65 16.20
CA PHE A 4 -18.41 -15.03 16.53
C PHE A 4 -17.24 -15.83 15.96
N VAL A 5 -17.32 -17.17 16.04
CA VAL A 5 -16.29 -18.08 15.51
C VAL A 5 -16.13 -17.95 13.98
N ASN A 6 -17.21 -17.70 13.25
CA ASN A 6 -17.15 -17.48 11.79
C ASN A 6 -16.52 -16.14 11.37
N ARG A 7 -16.43 -15.14 12.27
CA ARG A 7 -15.79 -13.84 11.96
C ARG A 7 -14.27 -13.86 12.11
N VAL A 8 -13.77 -14.66 13.05
CA VAL A 8 -12.33 -14.79 13.33
C VAL A 8 -11.58 -15.45 12.16
N GLY A 9 -12.26 -16.29 11.37
CA GLY A 9 -11.72 -16.87 10.14
C GLY A 9 -11.97 -16.05 8.87
N SER A 10 -12.52 -14.84 8.95
CA SER A 10 -12.82 -14.08 7.74
C SER A 10 -11.53 -13.61 7.07
N PRO A 11 -11.33 -13.86 5.76
CA PRO A 11 -10.18 -13.34 5.01
C PRO A 11 -10.04 -11.81 5.17
N ARG A 12 -11.17 -11.10 5.35
CA ARG A 12 -11.20 -9.66 5.69
C ARG A 12 -10.34 -9.34 6.90
N LEU A 13 -10.64 -9.98 8.03
CA LEU A 13 -9.98 -9.72 9.30
C LEU A 13 -8.48 -9.97 9.20
N LEU A 14 -8.08 -11.08 8.56
CA LEU A 14 -6.66 -11.43 8.41
C LEU A 14 -5.86 -10.32 7.75
N GLY A 15 -6.28 -9.84 6.57
CA GLY A 15 -5.55 -8.77 5.89
C GLY A 15 -5.56 -7.45 6.66
N THR A 16 -6.60 -7.18 7.45
CA THR A 16 -6.69 -5.96 8.27
C THR A 16 -5.71 -6.03 9.44
N VAL A 17 -5.61 -7.20 10.09
CA VAL A 17 -4.63 -7.44 11.17
C VAL A 17 -3.20 -7.33 10.63
N VAL A 18 -2.90 -7.91 9.47
CA VAL A 18 -1.58 -7.82 8.83
C VAL A 18 -1.20 -6.36 8.57
N ILE A 19 -2.08 -5.57 7.96
CA ILE A 19 -1.81 -4.16 7.67
C ILE A 19 -1.70 -3.32 8.94
N ALA A 20 -2.54 -3.58 9.95
CA ALA A 20 -2.46 -2.90 11.23
C ALA A 20 -1.14 -3.19 11.96
N ALA A 21 -0.68 -4.44 11.93
CA ALA A 21 0.61 -4.82 12.53
C ALA A 21 1.77 -4.08 11.87
N TRP A 22 1.80 -4.02 10.53
CA TRP A 22 2.82 -3.25 9.80
C TRP A 22 2.73 -1.75 10.04
N ALA A 23 1.52 -1.17 10.11
CA ALA A 23 1.33 0.24 10.44
C ALA A 23 1.94 0.58 11.80
N MET A 24 1.63 -0.22 12.82
CA MET A 24 2.17 -0.04 14.17
C MET A 24 3.68 -0.23 14.22
N TYR A 25 4.20 -1.25 13.56
CA TYR A 25 5.63 -1.53 13.51
C TYR A 25 6.40 -0.37 12.87
N PHE A 26 6.01 0.07 11.67
CA PHE A 26 6.67 1.18 10.98
C PHE A 26 6.53 2.52 11.72
N THR A 27 5.40 2.76 12.40
CA THR A 27 5.27 3.92 13.30
C THR A 27 6.24 3.83 14.48
N MET A 28 6.40 2.67 15.10
CA MET A 28 7.32 2.51 16.22
C MET A 28 8.77 2.73 15.81
N ILE A 29 9.23 2.11 14.71
CA ILE A 29 10.62 2.27 14.26
C ILE A 29 10.90 3.72 13.83
N SER A 30 9.98 4.36 13.08
CA SER A 30 10.17 5.75 12.64
C SER A 30 10.20 6.71 13.82
N LEU A 31 9.30 6.56 14.81
CA LEU A 31 9.34 7.39 16.02
C LEU A 31 10.64 7.20 16.79
N SER A 32 11.08 5.95 17.00
CA SER A 32 12.32 5.68 17.72
C SER A 32 13.56 6.23 16.99
N ASN A 33 13.60 6.21 15.66
CA ASN A 33 14.68 6.80 14.86
C ASN A 33 14.62 8.33 14.82
N ILE A 34 13.43 8.93 14.76
CA ILE A 34 13.25 10.38 14.87
C ILE A 34 13.79 10.87 16.22
N PHE A 35 13.44 10.19 17.30
CA PHE A 35 13.96 10.56 18.62
C PHE A 35 15.46 10.35 18.73
N ASP A 36 16.01 9.31 18.11
CA ASP A 36 17.45 9.11 18.05
C ASP A 36 18.17 10.23 17.28
N ALA A 37 17.60 10.70 16.16
CA ALA A 37 18.09 11.87 15.44
C ALA A 37 18.03 13.15 16.30
N LEU A 38 16.93 13.35 17.04
CA LEU A 38 16.78 14.49 17.94
C LEU A 38 17.78 14.45 19.10
N LYS A 39 18.13 13.26 19.62
CA LYS A 39 19.21 13.09 20.60
C LYS A 39 20.57 13.43 20.00
N ALA A 40 20.86 12.97 18.79
CA ALA A 40 22.11 13.27 18.09
C ALA A 40 22.31 14.78 17.85
N MET A 41 21.22 15.53 17.71
CA MET A 41 21.22 16.99 17.58
C MET A 41 21.19 17.75 18.92
N ASP A 42 21.31 17.05 20.06
CA ASP A 42 21.22 17.63 21.42
C ASP A 42 19.87 18.36 21.71
N VAL A 43 18.81 18.01 20.96
CA VAL A 43 17.45 18.53 21.20
C VAL A 43 16.77 17.76 22.34
N LEU A 44 17.06 16.47 22.46
CA LEU A 44 16.61 15.61 23.55
C LEU A 44 17.78 15.29 24.48
N GLY A 45 17.56 15.42 25.79
CA GLY A 45 18.58 15.13 26.79
C GLY A 45 18.93 13.63 26.88
N ASN A 46 20.10 13.35 27.47
CA ASN A 46 20.64 11.99 27.59
C ASN A 46 19.73 10.99 28.32
N GLY A 47 18.83 11.46 29.19
CA GLY A 47 17.87 10.63 29.93
C GLY A 47 16.62 10.21 29.13
N PHE A 48 16.54 10.54 27.83
CA PHE A 48 15.44 10.09 26.98
C PHE A 48 15.71 8.68 26.45
N ASP A 49 14.99 7.69 26.99
CA ASP A 49 15.25 6.26 26.72
C ASP A 49 14.60 5.74 25.45
N PHE A 50 13.56 6.40 24.93
CA PHE A 50 12.82 5.92 23.75
C PHE A 50 13.50 6.31 22.44
N ALA A 51 14.74 5.88 22.25
CA ALA A 51 15.52 6.05 21.04
C ALA A 51 16.08 4.70 20.57
N SER A 52 16.18 4.50 19.26
CA SER A 52 16.60 3.21 18.69
C SER A 52 18.09 2.91 18.90
N GLY A 53 18.93 3.93 19.04
CA GLY A 53 20.40 3.81 19.00
C GLY A 53 20.95 3.58 17.59
N ASN A 54 20.10 3.62 16.56
CA ASN A 54 20.48 3.40 15.17
C ASN A 54 21.40 4.48 14.61
N TRP A 55 21.38 5.71 15.14
CA TRP A 55 22.31 6.77 14.74
C TRP A 55 23.75 6.39 15.05
N SER A 56 24.04 6.03 16.31
CA SER A 56 25.39 5.59 16.73
C SER A 56 25.81 4.34 15.97
N PHE A 57 24.90 3.36 15.86
CA PHE A 57 25.16 2.15 15.09
C PHE A 57 25.49 2.45 13.62
N MET A 58 24.79 3.40 13.01
CA MET A 58 25.03 3.80 11.63
C MET A 58 26.38 4.49 11.47
N GLN A 59 26.77 5.37 12.40
CA GLN A 59 28.10 6.00 12.41
C GLN A 59 29.20 4.93 12.45
N ASP A 60 29.09 3.95 13.35
CA ASP A 60 30.06 2.85 13.46
C ASP A 60 30.10 2.01 12.18
N THR A 61 28.93 1.74 11.59
CA THR A 61 28.78 0.95 10.36
C THR A 61 29.45 1.62 9.16
N VAL A 62 29.24 2.91 8.94
CA VAL A 62 29.80 3.61 7.76
C VAL A 62 31.25 4.09 7.96
N ALA A 63 31.74 4.07 9.21
CA ALA A 63 33.11 4.46 9.55
C ALA A 63 34.17 3.58 8.90
N ILE A 64 33.83 2.34 8.49
CA ILE A 64 34.76 1.45 7.77
C ILE A 64 35.31 2.06 6.48
N TYR A 65 34.57 3.00 5.89
CA TYR A 65 34.98 3.74 4.69
C TYR A 65 35.44 5.17 4.97
N GLY A 66 35.58 5.56 6.24
CA GLY A 66 35.88 6.95 6.62
C GLY A 66 34.78 7.93 6.22
N THR A 67 33.53 7.46 6.18
CA THR A 67 32.37 8.28 5.80
C THR A 67 32.19 9.45 6.78
N PRO A 68 32.08 10.70 6.30
CA PRO A 68 31.89 11.85 7.18
C PRO A 68 30.48 11.91 7.77
N ASP A 69 30.34 12.46 8.98
CA ASP A 69 29.09 12.51 9.74
C ASP A 69 27.91 13.14 8.98
N TRP A 70 28.16 14.16 8.16
CA TRP A 70 27.08 14.80 7.39
C TRP A 70 26.46 13.84 6.37
N LEU A 71 27.26 12.93 5.79
CA LEU A 71 26.77 11.94 4.84
C LEU A 71 26.02 10.83 5.58
N THR A 72 26.50 10.41 6.76
CA THR A 72 25.75 9.54 7.68
C THR A 72 24.39 10.16 8.03
N GLY A 73 24.36 11.46 8.31
CA GLY A 73 23.14 12.24 8.54
C GLY A 73 22.14 12.14 7.39
N ILE A 74 22.60 12.28 6.15
CA ILE A 74 21.75 12.13 4.96
C ILE A 74 21.20 10.71 4.84
N LEU A 75 22.04 9.68 5.04
CA LEU A 75 21.62 8.29 4.93
C LEU A 75 20.58 7.95 6.03
N PHE A 76 20.82 8.41 7.26
CA PHE A 76 19.89 8.20 8.39
C PHE A 76 18.56 8.93 8.18
N ALA A 77 18.60 10.18 7.72
CA ALA A 77 17.40 10.92 7.36
C ALA A 77 16.63 10.23 6.22
N GLY A 78 17.34 9.67 5.23
CA GLY A 78 16.76 8.87 4.16
C GLY A 78 16.02 7.63 4.68
N ALA A 79 16.62 6.90 5.62
CA ALA A 79 15.97 5.77 6.28
C ALA A 79 14.68 6.18 7.00
N ILE A 80 14.72 7.26 7.81
CA ILE A 80 13.55 7.79 8.51
C ILE A 80 12.42 8.18 7.53
N VAL A 81 12.76 8.87 6.44
CA VAL A 81 11.76 9.28 5.43
C VAL A 81 11.08 8.07 4.81
N LEU A 82 11.83 7.02 4.49
CA LEU A 82 11.28 5.78 3.95
C LEU A 82 10.37 5.08 4.97
N GLU A 83 10.79 4.98 6.23
CA GLU A 83 9.97 4.38 7.30
C GLU A 83 8.66 5.13 7.52
N VAL A 84 8.71 6.48 7.57
CA VAL A 84 7.51 7.33 7.70
C VAL A 84 6.60 7.16 6.48
N ALA A 85 7.15 7.11 5.27
CA ALA A 85 6.38 6.90 4.06
C ALA A 85 5.66 5.55 4.07
N VAL A 86 6.34 4.47 4.47
CA VAL A 86 5.72 3.15 4.62
C VAL A 86 4.67 3.15 5.71
N ALA A 87 4.93 3.75 6.87
CA ALA A 87 3.94 3.91 7.94
C ALA A 87 2.66 4.59 7.42
N ALA A 88 2.80 5.71 6.71
CA ALA A 88 1.68 6.46 6.13
C ALA A 88 0.89 5.61 5.12
N LEU A 89 1.58 4.86 4.25
CA LEU A 89 0.93 3.93 3.32
C LEU A 89 0.18 2.81 4.04
N CYS A 90 0.75 2.25 5.11
CA CYS A 90 0.08 1.24 5.94
C CYS A 90 -1.17 1.80 6.63
N TRP A 91 -1.11 3.01 7.20
CA TRP A 91 -2.28 3.67 7.80
C TRP A 91 -3.36 3.99 6.75
N TYR A 92 -2.97 4.45 5.56
CA TYR A 92 -3.89 4.67 4.45
C TYR A 92 -4.56 3.37 4.00
N ALA A 93 -3.79 2.30 3.85
CA ALA A 93 -4.32 0.97 3.53
C ALA A 93 -5.25 0.45 4.62
N LEU A 94 -4.93 0.68 5.90
CA LEU A 94 -5.78 0.30 7.02
C LEU A 94 -7.12 1.05 6.97
N GLY A 95 -7.09 2.38 6.82
CA GLY A 95 -8.29 3.20 6.69
C GLY A 95 -9.15 2.80 5.49
N SER A 96 -8.52 2.48 4.36
CA SER A 96 -9.20 1.93 3.17
C SER A 96 -9.88 0.60 3.46
N ARG A 97 -9.24 -0.30 4.22
CA ARG A 97 -9.83 -1.59 4.62
C ARG A 97 -10.98 -1.44 5.61
N LEU A 98 -10.84 -0.55 6.60
CA LEU A 98 -11.87 -0.30 7.61
C LEU A 98 -13.12 0.36 7.02
N SER A 99 -12.98 1.10 5.91
CA SER A 99 -14.08 1.70 5.17
C SER A 99 -14.64 0.81 4.04
N ASP A 100 -14.16 -0.43 3.89
CA ASP A 100 -14.49 -1.32 2.78
C ASP A 100 -14.31 -0.66 1.38
N SER A 101 -13.31 0.22 1.27
CA SER A 101 -13.02 0.98 0.05
C SER A 101 -12.62 0.09 -1.13
N PRO A 102 -13.03 0.40 -2.38
CA PRO A 102 -12.65 -0.38 -3.56
C PRO A 102 -11.14 -0.38 -3.84
N VAL A 103 -10.38 0.56 -3.28
CA VAL A 103 -8.90 0.61 -3.43
C VAL A 103 -8.17 -0.13 -2.32
N ALA A 104 -8.86 -0.70 -1.33
CA ALA A 104 -8.25 -1.30 -0.14
C ALA A 104 -7.23 -2.40 -0.47
N SER A 105 -7.54 -3.27 -1.42
CA SER A 105 -6.64 -4.36 -1.83
C SER A 105 -5.37 -3.83 -2.50
N ALA A 106 -5.51 -2.87 -3.41
CA ALA A 106 -4.39 -2.24 -4.09
C ALA A 106 -3.50 -1.45 -3.12
N ALA A 107 -4.11 -0.68 -2.22
CA ALA A 107 -3.40 0.08 -1.18
C ALA A 107 -2.64 -0.84 -0.22
N SER A 108 -3.25 -1.96 0.22
CA SER A 108 -2.62 -2.94 1.11
C SER A 108 -1.38 -3.55 0.46
N ARG A 109 -1.47 -3.96 -0.81
CA ARG A 109 -0.31 -4.49 -1.55
C ARG A 109 0.76 -3.43 -1.77
N ALA A 110 0.39 -2.20 -2.13
CA ALA A 110 1.35 -1.12 -2.31
C ALA A 110 2.15 -0.87 -1.02
N ALA A 111 1.47 -0.78 0.13
CA ALA A 111 2.12 -0.59 1.43
C ALA A 111 3.12 -1.70 1.76
N VAL A 112 2.74 -2.97 1.58
CA VAL A 112 3.65 -4.11 1.86
C VAL A 112 4.76 -4.22 0.82
N THR A 113 4.52 -3.89 -0.45
CA THR A 113 5.58 -3.80 -1.46
C THR A 113 6.58 -2.72 -1.10
N SER A 114 6.15 -1.57 -0.59
CA SER A 114 7.06 -0.53 -0.12
C SER A 114 7.91 -1.00 1.06
N ALA A 115 7.32 -1.73 2.02
CA ALA A 115 8.07 -2.37 3.09
C ALA A 115 9.13 -3.35 2.55
N LEU A 116 8.77 -4.21 1.59
CA LEU A 116 9.71 -5.12 0.92
C LEU A 116 10.89 -4.38 0.28
N VAL A 117 10.63 -3.28 -0.43
CA VAL A 117 11.68 -2.47 -1.04
C VAL A 117 12.62 -1.88 0.00
N VAL A 118 12.07 -1.37 1.11
CA VAL A 118 12.88 -0.84 2.23
C VAL A 118 13.77 -1.92 2.84
N TRP A 119 13.23 -3.11 3.17
CA TRP A 119 14.04 -4.18 3.74
C TRP A 119 15.06 -4.74 2.75
N THR A 120 14.72 -4.79 1.46
CA THR A 120 15.69 -5.14 0.41
C THR A 120 16.85 -4.16 0.37
N ALA A 121 16.56 -2.86 0.49
CA ALA A 121 17.61 -1.84 0.55
C ALA A 121 18.50 -2.03 1.77
N PHE A 122 17.95 -2.31 2.95
CA PHE A 122 18.74 -2.61 4.15
C PHE A 122 19.64 -3.82 3.97
N VAL A 123 19.12 -4.93 3.43
CA VAL A 123 19.93 -6.14 3.14
C VAL A 123 21.10 -5.83 2.20
N PHE A 124 20.89 -5.02 1.16
CA PHE A 124 21.99 -4.60 0.29
C PHE A 124 22.99 -3.68 1.00
N MET A 125 22.51 -2.77 1.83
CA MET A 125 23.37 -1.86 2.58
C MET A 125 24.24 -2.63 3.59
N GLU A 126 23.75 -3.73 4.16
CA GLU A 126 24.55 -4.57 5.06
C GLU A 126 25.73 -5.22 4.35
N GLU A 127 25.55 -5.67 3.10
CA GLU A 127 26.65 -6.20 2.30
C GLU A 127 27.64 -5.10 1.91
N ILE A 128 27.14 -3.91 1.55
CA ILE A 128 27.98 -2.76 1.21
C ILE A 128 28.80 -2.31 2.43
N PHE A 129 28.21 -2.24 3.61
CA PHE A 129 28.87 -1.73 4.82
C PHE A 129 29.39 -2.83 5.77
N ILE A 130 29.37 -4.09 5.34
CA ILE A 130 29.88 -5.23 6.12
C ILE A 130 29.22 -5.30 7.52
N ALA A 131 27.91 -5.04 7.58
CA ALA A 131 27.15 -4.84 8.81
C ALA A 131 26.40 -6.11 9.28
N TYR A 132 27.07 -7.27 9.27
CA TYR A 132 26.44 -8.58 9.49
C TYR A 132 25.80 -8.80 10.88
N GLY A 133 26.04 -7.91 11.85
CA GLY A 133 25.46 -8.00 13.19
C GLY A 133 23.93 -7.88 13.23
N VAL A 134 23.33 -7.21 12.24
CA VAL A 134 21.88 -7.00 12.14
C VAL A 134 21.23 -7.70 10.94
N GLU A 135 22.03 -8.42 10.14
CA GLU A 135 21.60 -9.08 8.90
C GLU A 135 20.41 -10.02 9.09
N SER A 136 20.48 -10.87 10.12
CA SER A 136 19.40 -11.81 10.41
C SER A 136 18.05 -11.12 10.67
N THR A 137 18.06 -9.93 11.27
CA THR A 137 16.86 -9.14 11.54
C THR A 137 16.26 -8.60 10.24
N HIS A 138 17.07 -7.99 9.36
CA HIS A 138 16.56 -7.43 8.12
C HIS A 138 16.10 -8.51 7.14
N TRP A 139 16.76 -9.67 7.08
CA TRP A 139 16.24 -10.83 6.33
C TRP A 139 14.91 -11.33 6.88
N MET A 140 14.75 -11.44 8.20
CA MET A 140 13.48 -11.85 8.80
C MET A 140 12.36 -10.87 8.45
N LEU A 141 12.63 -9.56 8.48
CA LEU A 141 11.66 -8.52 8.10
C LEU A 141 11.32 -8.54 6.61
N PHE A 142 12.31 -8.78 5.74
CA PHE A 142 12.11 -8.99 4.31
C PHE A 142 11.19 -10.21 4.06
N VAL A 143 11.50 -11.36 4.66
CA VAL A 143 10.71 -12.58 4.53
C VAL A 143 9.29 -12.39 5.09
N ALA A 144 9.15 -11.77 6.26
CA ALA A 144 7.85 -11.47 6.85
C ALA A 144 7.00 -10.56 5.95
N SER A 145 7.64 -9.59 5.28
CA SER A 145 6.97 -8.71 4.31
C SER A 145 6.55 -9.49 3.06
N ALA A 146 7.38 -10.41 2.57
CA ALA A 146 7.09 -11.25 1.41
C ALA A 146 5.90 -12.18 1.68
N ILE A 147 5.89 -12.82 2.84
CA ILE A 147 4.77 -13.67 3.30
C ILE A 147 3.49 -12.81 3.43
N SER A 148 3.59 -11.63 4.03
CA SER A 148 2.46 -10.70 4.15
C SER A 148 1.88 -10.31 2.79
N PHE A 149 2.74 -10.05 1.80
CA PHE A 149 2.31 -9.77 0.43
C PHE A 149 1.56 -10.95 -0.18
N GLY A 150 2.12 -12.16 -0.08
CA GLY A 150 1.47 -13.39 -0.56
C GLY A 150 0.12 -13.64 0.10
N LEU A 151 0.03 -13.45 1.42
CA LEU A 151 -1.22 -13.58 2.17
C LEU A 151 -2.27 -12.58 1.69
N LEU A 152 -1.92 -11.31 1.55
CA LEU A 152 -2.84 -10.28 1.05
C LEU A 152 -3.29 -10.56 -0.38
N TYR A 153 -2.40 -11.03 -1.24
CA TYR A 153 -2.74 -11.44 -2.60
C TYR A 153 -3.80 -12.56 -2.61
N LEU A 154 -3.60 -13.60 -1.80
CA LEU A 154 -4.54 -14.73 -1.72
C LEU A 154 -5.90 -14.32 -1.11
N VAL A 155 -5.88 -13.47 -0.10
CA VAL A 155 -7.06 -13.01 0.63
C VAL A 155 -7.94 -12.06 -0.18
N ASP A 156 -7.33 -11.17 -0.97
CA ASP A 156 -8.06 -10.11 -1.66
C ASP A 156 -8.46 -10.48 -3.08
N ARG A 157 -7.80 -11.47 -3.71
CA ARG A 157 -8.10 -11.91 -5.09
C ARG A 157 -9.57 -12.32 -5.31
N PRO A 158 -10.25 -13.09 -4.43
CA PRO A 158 -11.65 -13.43 -4.64
C PRO A 158 -12.57 -12.20 -4.70
N ARG A 159 -12.26 -11.15 -3.93
CA ARG A 159 -13.05 -9.91 -3.95
C ARG A 159 -12.84 -9.12 -5.22
N GLU A 160 -11.60 -9.02 -5.67
CA GLU A 160 -11.28 -8.31 -6.91
C GLU A 160 -11.98 -8.96 -8.10
N LEU A 161 -12.03 -10.31 -8.14
CA LEU A 161 -12.77 -11.05 -9.16
C LEU A 161 -14.29 -10.80 -9.07
N ALA A 162 -14.87 -10.81 -7.87
CA ALA A 162 -16.29 -10.51 -7.67
C ALA A 162 -16.64 -9.07 -8.13
N GLN A 163 -15.85 -8.08 -7.72
CA GLN A 163 -16.03 -6.68 -8.10
C GLN A 163 -15.82 -6.44 -9.60
N ALA A 164 -14.86 -7.13 -10.22
CA ALA A 164 -14.65 -7.06 -11.67
C ALA A 164 -15.84 -7.65 -12.43
N GLY A 165 -16.44 -8.75 -11.95
CA GLY A 165 -17.65 -9.35 -12.52
C GLY A 165 -18.85 -8.42 -12.43
N GLU A 166 -19.07 -7.77 -11.28
CA GLU A 166 -20.15 -6.78 -11.10
C GLU A 166 -19.99 -5.57 -12.02
N ARG A 167 -18.77 -5.01 -12.12
CA ARG A 167 -18.48 -3.89 -13.03
C ARG A 167 -18.65 -4.28 -14.49
N GLY A 168 -18.14 -5.43 -14.91
CA GLY A 168 -18.31 -5.92 -16.27
C GLY A 168 -19.78 -6.12 -16.65
N GLY A 169 -20.58 -6.65 -15.72
CA GLY A 169 -22.03 -6.79 -15.91
C GLY A 169 -22.76 -5.44 -16.00
N ALA A 170 -22.37 -4.46 -15.19
CA ALA A 170 -22.92 -3.10 -15.26
C ALA A 170 -22.57 -2.41 -16.58
N ASP A 171 -21.31 -2.47 -17.02
CA ASP A 171 -20.84 -1.91 -18.28
C ASP A 171 -21.55 -2.58 -19.48
N GLU A 172 -21.75 -3.90 -19.43
CA GLU A 172 -22.49 -4.63 -20.46
C GLU A 172 -23.97 -4.24 -20.49
N ALA A 173 -24.61 -4.09 -19.33
CA ALA A 173 -25.99 -3.63 -19.23
C ALA A 173 -26.16 -2.21 -19.79
N GLU A 174 -25.24 -1.30 -19.46
CA GLU A 174 -25.24 0.07 -19.98
C GLU A 174 -25.07 0.07 -21.51
N ARG A 175 -24.14 -0.72 -22.05
CA ARG A 175 -23.96 -0.88 -23.51
C ARG A 175 -25.23 -1.38 -24.19
N ARG A 176 -25.94 -2.35 -23.61
CA ARG A 176 -27.22 -2.84 -24.14
C ARG A 176 -28.30 -1.75 -24.15
N VAL A 177 -28.40 -0.95 -23.09
CA VAL A 177 -29.36 0.16 -23.03
C VAL A 177 -29.05 1.21 -24.10
N LEU A 178 -27.77 1.55 -24.30
CA LEU A 178 -27.35 2.50 -25.33
C LEU A 178 -27.62 1.97 -26.74
N ASP A 179 -27.43 0.68 -26.99
CA ASP A 179 -27.68 0.05 -28.29
C ASP A 179 -29.18 0.01 -28.64
N VAL A 180 -30.04 -0.34 -27.66
CA VAL A 180 -31.50 -0.29 -27.82
C VAL A 180 -31.96 1.14 -28.09
N ARG A 181 -31.45 2.14 -27.35
CA ARG A 181 -31.79 3.55 -27.57
C ARG A 181 -31.39 4.02 -28.96
N ARG A 182 -30.22 3.60 -29.46
CA ARG A 182 -29.77 3.90 -30.82
C ARG A 182 -30.72 3.31 -31.85
N HIS A 183 -31.11 2.04 -31.71
CA HIS A 183 -32.06 1.38 -32.61
C HIS A 183 -33.43 2.09 -32.63
N VAL A 184 -33.95 2.49 -31.47
CA VAL A 184 -35.22 3.23 -31.36
C VAL A 184 -35.14 4.60 -32.04
N LEU A 185 -34.03 5.34 -31.85
CA LEU A 185 -33.84 6.64 -32.48
C LEU A 185 -33.69 6.55 -34.00
N VAL A 186 -32.97 5.54 -34.50
CA VAL A 186 -32.85 5.29 -35.95
C VAL A 186 -34.22 4.97 -36.55
N ARG A 187 -34.98 4.07 -35.91
CA ARG A 187 -36.31 3.68 -36.38
C ARG A 187 -37.30 4.86 -36.44
N HIS A 188 -37.36 5.69 -35.39
CA HIS A 188 -38.23 6.87 -35.41
C HIS A 188 -37.77 7.93 -36.42
N GLY A 189 -36.46 8.05 -36.67
CA GLY A 189 -35.93 8.91 -37.73
C GLY A 189 -36.38 8.46 -39.13
N GLU A 190 -36.34 7.16 -39.40
CA GLU A 190 -36.80 6.57 -40.67
C GLU A 190 -38.32 6.70 -40.87
N GLU A 191 -39.11 6.46 -39.82
CA GLU A 191 -40.57 6.64 -39.86
C GLU A 191 -40.95 8.09 -40.16
N GLY A 192 -40.30 9.06 -39.49
CA GLY A 192 -40.54 10.48 -39.75
C GLY A 192 -40.12 10.95 -41.16
N LEU A 193 -39.09 10.33 -41.75
CA LEU A 193 -38.70 10.61 -43.15
C LEU A 193 -39.74 10.05 -44.13
N ARG A 194 -40.26 8.84 -43.91
CA ARG A 194 -41.29 8.23 -44.76
C ARG A 194 -42.60 9.01 -44.72
N GLU A 195 -43.02 9.50 -43.55
CA GLU A 195 -44.21 10.35 -43.43
C GLU A 195 -44.07 11.66 -44.22
N ARG A 196 -42.89 12.28 -44.20
CA ARG A 196 -42.60 13.49 -44.99
C ARG A 196 -42.61 13.22 -46.50
N GLU A 197 -42.13 12.07 -46.93
CA GLU A 197 -42.10 11.68 -48.34
C GLU A 197 -43.51 11.41 -48.89
N HIS A 198 -44.41 10.84 -48.09
CA HIS A 198 -45.83 10.67 -48.47
C HIS A 198 -46.66 11.96 -48.39
N ALA A 199 -46.26 12.94 -47.59
CA ALA A 199 -46.95 14.22 -47.50
C ALA A 199 -46.57 15.22 -48.61
N ALA A 200 -45.59 14.90 -49.46
CA ALA A 200 -45.21 15.78 -50.57
C ALA A 200 -46.27 15.74 -51.69
N PRO A 201 -46.88 16.88 -52.05
CA PRO A 201 -47.90 16.92 -53.10
C PRO A 201 -47.28 16.57 -54.46
N HIS A 202 -47.89 15.64 -55.19
CA HIS A 202 -47.57 15.37 -56.59
C HIS A 202 -47.95 16.59 -57.43
N ASN A 203 -46.95 17.38 -57.82
CA ASN A 203 -47.07 18.42 -58.85
C ASN A 203 -46.96 17.81 -60.25
#